data_AF-A0A7C1AJ55-F1
#
_entry.id   AF-A0A7C1AJ55-F1
#
_cell.length_a   1.000
_cell.length_b   1.000
_cell.length_c   1.000
_cell.angle_alpha   90.00
_cell.angle_beta   90.00
_cell.angle_gamma   90.00
#
_symmetry.space_group_name_H-M   'P 1'
#
loop_
_entity.id
_entity.type
_entity.pdbx_description
1 polymer ?
#
loop_
_entity_poly.entity_id
_entity_poly.type
_entity_poly.pdbx_seq_one_letter_code
_entity_poly.pdbx_strand_id
1 'polypeptide(L)'
;MAAGLPILVISKYETDLTRLVKEKGCGIWVKNGDVAGMAMAVKELSEKPVLLAGYKKAARKTAEQFYSRKNSELFVNALKEIG
;
A
#
# COMPACT_ATOMS: atom_id res chain seq x y z
N MET A 1 5.66 -1.03 -2.53
CA MET A 1 5.31 -2.21 -1.69
C MET A 1 6.33 -3.35 -1.80
N ALA A 2 6.52 -4.02 -2.95
CA ALA A 2 7.45 -5.17 -3.04
C ALA A 2 8.90 -4.85 -2.61
N ALA A 3 9.40 -3.66 -2.97
CA ALA A 3 10.69 -3.14 -2.53
C ALA A 3 10.73 -2.67 -1.06
N GLY A 4 9.66 -2.88 -0.29
CA GLY A 4 9.53 -2.37 1.09
C GLY A 4 9.34 -0.86 1.19
N LEU A 5 9.12 -0.16 0.07
CA LEU A 5 8.82 1.26 0.05
C LEU A 5 7.32 1.53 0.23
N PRO A 6 6.95 2.51 1.07
CA PRO A 6 5.57 2.96 1.18
C PRO A 6 5.12 3.62 -0.11
N ILE A 7 3.81 3.64 -0.35
CA ILE A 7 3.23 4.21 -1.56
C ILE A 7 2.47 5.49 -1.25
N LEU A 8 2.58 6.46 -2.16
CA LEU A 8 1.73 7.65 -2.18
C LEU A 8 0.71 7.47 -3.30
N VAL A 9 -0.57 7.38 -2.95
CA VAL A 9 -1.65 7.19 -3.91
C VAL A 9 -2.37 8.51 -4.12
N ILE A 10 -2.54 8.93 -5.37
CA ILE A 10 -3.29 10.12 -5.73
C ILE A 10 -4.52 9.68 -6.51
N SER A 11 -5.71 9.93 -5.98
CA SER A 11 -6.97 9.60 -6.66
C SER A 11 -8.09 10.55 -6.29
N LYS A 12 -9.07 10.71 -7.17
CA LYS A 12 -10.23 11.60 -6.94
C LYS A 12 -11.18 11.06 -5.88
N TYR A 13 -11.30 9.73 -5.80
CA TYR A 13 -12.19 8.99 -4.91
C TYR A 13 -11.45 7.83 -4.23
N GLU A 14 -12.09 7.26 -3.21
CA GLU A 14 -11.63 6.03 -2.59
C GLU A 14 -11.71 4.86 -3.58
N THR A 15 -10.63 4.11 -3.70
CA THR A 15 -10.48 2.87 -4.47
C THR A 15 -10.00 1.74 -3.56
N ASP A 16 -10.02 0.50 -4.07
CA ASP A 16 -9.49 -0.65 -3.33
C ASP A 16 -8.03 -0.46 -2.91
N LEU A 17 -7.21 0.16 -3.76
CA LEU A 17 -5.83 0.48 -3.42
C LEU A 17 -5.75 1.48 -2.26
N THR A 18 -6.61 2.51 -2.25
CA THR A 18 -6.60 3.49 -1.15
C THR A 18 -7.11 2.90 0.16
N ARG A 19 -8.10 1.98 0.12
CA ARG A 19 -8.57 1.22 1.28
C ARG A 19 -7.45 0.36 1.83
N LEU A 20 -6.77 -0.40 0.97
CA LEU A 20 -5.62 -1.22 1.35
C LEU A 20 -4.53 -0.36 2.03
N VAL A 21 -4.21 0.80 1.46
CA VAL A 21 -3.21 1.71 2.01
C VAL A 21 -3.58 2.20 3.41
N LYS A 22 -4.85 2.62 3.60
CA LYS A 22 -5.37 3.06 4.89
C LYS A 22 -5.37 1.93 5.92
N GLU A 23 -5.97 0.79 5.58
CA GLU A 23 -6.18 -0.34 6.50
C GLU A 23 -4.87 -1.03 6.89
N LYS A 24 -3.92 -1.14 5.95
CA LYS A 24 -2.63 -1.80 6.21
C LYS A 24 -1.56 -0.82 6.68
N GLY A 25 -1.82 0.49 6.63
CA GLY A 25 -0.85 1.51 6.98
C GLY A 25 0.44 1.39 6.17
N CYS A 26 0.34 1.09 4.88
CA CYS A 26 1.50 0.87 4.00
C CYS A 26 1.83 2.07 3.11
N GLY A 27 1.28 3.24 3.43
CA GLY A 27 1.44 4.44 2.62
C GLY A 27 0.45 5.54 3.00
N ILE A 28 0.33 6.52 2.11
CA ILE A 28 -0.57 7.67 2.26
C ILE A 28 -1.45 7.78 1.02
N TRP A 29 -2.71 8.17 1.23
CA TRP A 29 -3.62 8.57 0.16
C TRP A 29 -3.85 10.07 0.21
N VAL A 30 -3.74 10.73 -0.95
CA VAL A 30 -4.03 12.14 -1.14
C VAL A 30 -5.07 12.30 -2.24
N LYS A 31 -6.00 13.23 -2.03
CA LYS A 31 -7.06 13.51 -3.01
C LYS A 31 -6.47 14.20 -4.24
N ASN A 32 -6.93 13.82 -5.43
CA ASN A 32 -6.52 14.49 -6.67
C ASN A 32 -6.88 15.99 -6.62
N GLY A 33 -5.92 16.84 -6.98
CA GLY A 33 -6.02 18.30 -6.92
C GLY A 33 -5.55 18.91 -5.60
N ASP A 34 -5.31 18.11 -4.56
CA ASP A 34 -4.81 18.60 -3.27
C ASP A 34 -3.27 18.67 -3.25
N VAL A 35 -2.74 19.72 -3.89
CA VAL A 35 -1.29 19.97 -3.96
C VAL A 35 -0.70 20.19 -2.57
N ALA A 36 -1.40 20.92 -1.69
CA ALA A 36 -0.96 21.18 -0.33
C ALA A 36 -0.90 19.89 0.50
N GLY A 37 -1.93 19.06 0.42
CA GLY A 37 -1.97 17.74 1.06
C GLY A 37 -0.84 16.82 0.58
N MET A 38 -0.53 16.84 -0.71
CA MET A 38 0.59 16.07 -1.26
C MET A 38 1.93 16.54 -0.66
N ALA A 39 2.19 17.84 -0.65
CA ALA A 39 3.42 18.40 -0.11
C ALA A 39 3.57 18.10 1.40
N MET A 40 2.49 18.24 2.16
CA MET A 40 2.47 17.91 3.59
C MET A 40 2.75 16.43 3.84
N ALA A 41 2.15 15.53 3.06
CA ALA A 41 2.39 14.08 3.19
C ALA A 41 3.86 13.71 2.96
N VAL A 42 4.50 14.28 1.93
CA VAL A 42 5.92 14.05 1.65
C VAL A 42 6.79 14.62 2.76
N LYS A 43 6.51 15.85 3.21
CA LYS A 43 7.23 16.51 4.29
C LYS A 43 7.13 15.73 5.60
N GLU A 44 5.93 15.28 5.97
CA GLU A 44 5.69 14.50 7.17
C GLU A 44 6.52 13.20 7.19
N LEU A 45 6.56 12.48 6.06
CA LEU A 45 7.39 11.27 5.95
C LEU A 45 8.89 11.54 6.01
N SER A 46 9.33 12.70 5.52
CA SER A 46 10.72 13.13 5.61
C SER A 46 11.11 13.51 7.04
N GLU A 47 10.22 14.14 7.79
CA GLU A 47 10.48 14.67 9.13
C GLU A 47 10.22 13.64 10.25
N LYS A 48 9.41 12.60 9.99
CA LYS A 48 9.04 11.57 10.97
C LYS A 48 9.62 10.20 10.59
N PRO A 49 10.91 9.93 10.86
CA PRO A 49 11.57 8.69 10.44
C PRO A 49 10.96 7.42 11.06
N VAL A 50 10.41 7.51 12.26
CA VAL A 50 9.70 6.40 12.92
C VAL A 50 8.43 6.02 12.17
N LEU A 51 7.65 7.01 11.74
CA LEU A 51 6.45 6.80 10.93
C LEU A 51 6.81 6.16 9.58
N LEU A 52 7.84 6.70 8.91
CA LEU A 52 8.33 6.17 7.64
C LEU A 52 8.80 4.71 7.77
N ALA A 53 9.54 4.38 8.83
CA ALA A 53 9.98 3.02 9.09
C ALA A 53 8.79 2.07 9.32
N GLY A 54 7.76 2.52 10.04
CA GLY A 54 6.51 1.79 10.21
C GLY A 54 5.84 1.47 8.87
N TYR A 55 5.69 2.47 8.00
CA TYR A 55 5.09 2.27 6.68
C TYR A 55 5.94 1.38 5.76
N LYS A 56 7.28 1.48 5.82
CA LYS A 56 8.17 0.56 5.06
C LYS A 56 7.94 -0.89 5.46
N LYS A 57 7.93 -1.17 6.77
CA LYS A 57 7.68 -2.52 7.30
C LYS A 57 6.30 -3.03 6.90
N ALA A 58 5.27 -2.19 7.02
CA ALA A 58 3.91 -2.53 6.61
C ALA A 58 3.83 -2.81 5.10
N ALA A 59 4.43 -1.96 4.26
CA ALA A 59 4.43 -2.12 2.81
C ALA A 59 5.08 -3.42 2.35
N ARG A 60 6.20 -3.82 2.97
CA ARG A 60 6.83 -5.12 2.70
C ARG A 60 5.91 -6.28 3.11
N LYS A 61 5.38 -6.24 4.33
CA LYS A 61 4.48 -7.27 4.86
C LYS A 61 3.23 -7.43 3.99
N THR A 62 2.60 -6.33 3.58
CA THR A 62 1.42 -6.35 2.69
C THR A 62 1.78 -6.94 1.32
N ALA A 63 2.95 -6.61 0.76
CA ALA A 63 3.39 -7.22 -0.49
C ALA A 63 3.54 -8.74 -0.39
N GLU A 64 4.14 -9.23 0.69
CA GLU A 64 4.32 -10.67 0.92
C GLU A 64 2.99 -11.39 1.16
N GLN A 65 2.09 -10.77 1.93
CA GLN A 65 0.79 -11.35 2.30
C GLN A 65 -0.21 -11.42 1.15
N PHE A 66 -0.22 -10.44 0.24
CA PHE A 66 -1.26 -10.33 -0.78
C PHE A 66 -0.74 -10.50 -2.21
N TYR A 67 0.54 -10.23 -2.46
CA TYR A 67 1.10 -10.15 -3.81
C TYR A 67 2.31 -11.06 -4.03
N SER A 68 2.55 -12.04 -3.15
CA SER A 68 3.62 -13.02 -3.35
C SER A 68 3.22 -14.10 -4.35
N ARG A 69 4.21 -14.72 -5.01
CA ARG A 69 3.97 -15.85 -5.93
C ARG A 69 3.27 -17.03 -5.26
N LYS A 70 3.51 -17.23 -3.95
CA LYS A 70 2.82 -18.26 -3.15
C LYS A 70 1.29 -18.06 -3.14
N ASN A 71 0.81 -16.82 -3.24
CA ASN A 71 -0.62 -16.57 -3.32
C ASN A 71 -1.22 -16.93 -4.68
N SER A 72 -0.42 -16.88 -5.75
CA SER A 72 -0.89 -17.33 -7.08
C SER A 72 -1.19 -18.84 -7.08
N GLU A 73 -0.48 -19.62 -6.26
CA GLU A 73 -0.75 -21.06 -6.10
C GLU A 73 -2.12 -21.32 -5.48
N LEU A 74 -2.59 -20.46 -4.56
CA LEU A 74 -3.93 -20.58 -3.97
C LEU A 74 -5.02 -20.47 -5.03
N PHE A 75 -4.86 -19.55 -5.99
CA PHE A 75 -5.80 -19.39 -7.10
C PHE A 75 -5.78 -20.61 -8.03
N VAL A 76 -4.59 -21.12 -8.37
CA VAL A 76 -4.43 -22.33 -9.19
C VAL A 76 -5.07 -23.54 -8.51
N ASN A 77 -4.88 -23.71 -7.19
CA ASN A 77 -5.47 -24.81 -6.44
C ASN A 77 -7.00 -24.70 -6.38
N ALA A 78 -7.55 -23.50 -6.13
CA ALA A 78 -8.99 -23.28 -6.15
C ALA A 78 -9.62 -23.61 -7.51
N LEU A 79 -8.94 -23.29 -8.62
CA LEU A 79 -9.42 -23.67 -9.96
C LEU A 79 -9.41 -25.19 -10.18
N LYS A 80 -8.43 -25.92 -9.63
CA LYS A 80 -8.36 -27.39 -9.72
C LYS A 80 -9.44 -28.10 -8.90
N GLU A 81 -9.99 -27.46 -7.88
CA GLU A 81 -11.07 -28.04 -7.06
C GLU A 81 -12.46 -27.85 -7.70
N ILE A 82 -12.58 -26.97 -8.68
CA ILE A 82 -13.85 -26.65 -9.38
C ILE A 82 -13.95 -27.38 -10.74
N GLY A 83 -12.83 -27.81 -11.31
CA GLY A 83 -12.75 -28.56 -12.57
C GLY A 83 -12.63 -30.07 -12.36
#